data_AF-A0A6V7PYX2-F1
#
_entry.id   AF-A0A6V7PYX2-F1
#
_cell.length_a   1.000
_cell.length_b   1.000
_cell.length_c   1.000
_cell.angle_alpha   90.00
_cell.angle_beta   90.00
_cell.angle_gamma   90.00
#
_symmetry.space_group_name_H-M   'P 1'
#
loop_
_entity.id
_entity.type
_entity.pdbx_description
1 polymer ?
#
loop_
_entity_poly.entity_id
_entity_poly.type
_entity_poly.pdbx_seq_one_letter_code
_entity_poly.pdbx_strand_id
1 'polypeptide(L)'
;MLPGIAANLHHFHDWLTAILRETGGDIFVPGPWLSGMAFFVTADPATVQHVFTANFANYPKGEDYVARCSREKVESGLLPLLGRAADAGDCIDLQDVFLRLTFDTTTRLVFGVDPGCLSAGLPTVRFAKAMDDAMAALFLRHTVPAAWWKAMRLLGVGPEKKLAAACVVIDRFIAETVAEKKKAHEKRESDEQESDLLSAYMEEKEHDSSSASDDERFLRDTAMNFMLAGRDTTGSGLSWFFWLLSKNPRVEEKILQELNTISAPRKGELAVFNSEELGKLVYLHAALCESLRLFRRST
;
A
#
# COMPACT_ATOMS: atom_id res chain seq x y z
N MET A 1 16.24 -7.71 -21.33
CA MET A 1 15.89 -6.88 -20.15
C MET A 1 16.31 -7.51 -18.82
N LEU A 2 16.03 -8.79 -18.52
CA LEU A 2 16.47 -9.46 -17.26
C LEU A 2 17.98 -9.31 -16.92
N PRO A 3 18.92 -9.44 -17.88
CA PRO A 3 20.33 -9.18 -17.60
C PRO A 3 20.61 -7.71 -17.26
N GLY A 4 19.85 -6.78 -17.86
CA GLY A 4 19.96 -5.34 -17.59
C GLY A 4 19.36 -4.95 -16.23
N ILE A 5 18.21 -5.52 -15.86
CA ILE A 5 17.60 -5.33 -14.53
C ILE A 5 18.54 -5.89 -13.44
N ALA A 6 19.06 -7.10 -13.63
CA ALA A 6 20.00 -7.71 -12.71
C ALA A 6 21.34 -6.96 -12.61
N ALA A 7 21.87 -6.48 -13.74
CA ALA A 7 23.12 -5.69 -13.76
C ALA A 7 22.94 -4.31 -13.14
N ASN A 8 21.75 -3.70 -13.27
CA ASN A 8 21.47 -2.34 -12.84
C ASN A 8 20.60 -2.29 -11.58
N LEU A 9 20.46 -3.40 -10.85
CA LEU A 9 19.59 -3.53 -9.67
C LEU A 9 19.94 -2.49 -8.59
N HIS A 10 21.23 -2.16 -8.48
CA HIS A 10 21.77 -1.15 -7.55
C HIS A 10 21.49 0.31 -7.95
N HIS A 11 21.00 0.57 -9.16
CA HIS A 11 20.58 1.88 -9.65
C HIS A 11 19.31 1.77 -10.51
N PHE A 12 18.43 0.82 -10.15
CA PHE A 12 17.32 0.39 -10.99
C PHE A 12 16.39 1.55 -11.37
N HIS A 13 16.14 2.47 -10.45
CA HIS A 13 15.30 3.64 -10.70
C HIS A 13 15.92 4.61 -11.70
N ASP A 14 17.22 4.91 -11.60
CA ASP A 14 17.91 5.81 -12.52
C ASP A 14 18.00 5.17 -13.92
N TRP A 15 18.28 3.87 -13.96
CA TRP A 15 18.28 3.08 -15.18
C TRP A 15 16.89 3.02 -15.83
N LEU A 16 15.85 2.75 -15.05
CA LEU A 16 14.46 2.71 -15.52
C LEU A 16 14.01 4.10 -15.98
N THR A 17 14.39 5.17 -15.27
CA THR A 17 14.10 6.56 -15.66
C THR A 17 14.79 6.93 -16.97
N ALA A 18 16.05 6.51 -17.16
CA ALA A 18 16.77 6.69 -18.40
C ALA A 18 16.09 5.96 -19.56
N ILE A 19 15.67 4.71 -19.37
CA ILE A 19 14.94 3.97 -20.40
C ILE A 19 13.59 4.63 -20.70
N LEU A 20 12.82 5.02 -19.67
CA LEU A 20 11.54 5.70 -19.86
C LEU A 20 11.70 7.02 -20.63
N ARG A 21 12.81 7.74 -20.40
CA ARG A 21 13.14 8.96 -21.14
C ARG A 21 13.52 8.67 -22.60
N GLU A 22 14.19 7.55 -22.87
CA GLU A 22 14.59 7.12 -24.21
C GLU A 22 13.42 6.52 -25.02
N THR A 23 12.45 5.87 -24.37
CA THR A 23 11.29 5.23 -25.03
C THR A 23 10.06 6.14 -25.15
N GLY A 24 10.16 7.41 -24.73
CA GLY A 24 9.08 8.38 -24.87
C GLY A 24 7.99 8.28 -23.79
N GLY A 25 8.32 7.74 -22.62
CA GLY A 25 7.44 7.67 -21.46
C GLY A 25 6.79 6.31 -21.26
N ASP A 26 6.53 5.54 -22.30
CA ASP A 26 5.86 4.24 -22.19
C ASP A 26 6.81 3.08 -22.43
N ILE A 27 6.75 2.08 -21.54
CA ILE A 27 7.45 0.81 -21.72
C ILE A 27 6.47 -0.31 -21.44
N PHE A 28 6.21 -1.09 -22.50
CA PHE A 28 5.68 -2.43 -22.34
C PHE A 28 6.85 -3.37 -22.06
N VAL A 29 6.97 -3.82 -20.81
CA VAL A 29 7.92 -4.85 -20.40
C VAL A 29 7.21 -6.18 -20.54
N PRO A 30 7.45 -6.95 -21.62
CA PRO A 30 7.03 -8.34 -21.63
C PRO A 30 7.69 -9.01 -20.43
N GLY A 31 6.87 -9.56 -19.53
CA GLY A 31 7.39 -10.40 -18.47
C GLY A 31 8.11 -11.61 -19.09
N PRO A 32 8.83 -12.40 -18.28
CA PRO A 32 9.59 -13.53 -18.80
C PRO A 32 8.71 -14.35 -19.76
N TRP A 33 9.24 -14.68 -20.94
CA TRP A 33 8.62 -15.33 -22.12
C TRP A 33 7.62 -16.49 -21.90
N LEU A 34 7.43 -16.95 -20.67
CA LEU A 34 6.57 -18.07 -20.27
C LEU A 34 5.75 -17.80 -19.00
N SER A 35 5.66 -16.54 -18.54
CA SER A 35 4.94 -16.17 -17.32
C SER A 35 3.47 -15.78 -17.55
N GLY A 36 3.11 -15.42 -18.80
CA GLY A 36 1.82 -14.80 -19.14
C GLY A 36 1.62 -13.40 -18.54
N MET A 37 2.63 -12.85 -17.87
CA MET A 37 2.60 -11.50 -17.29
C MET A 37 3.26 -10.52 -18.24
N ALA A 38 2.66 -9.35 -18.39
CA ALA A 38 3.28 -8.19 -18.99
C ALA A 38 3.14 -7.02 -18.02
N PHE A 39 4.21 -6.24 -17.87
CA PHE A 39 4.17 -5.01 -17.11
C PHE A 39 4.10 -3.85 -18.09
N PHE A 40 3.11 -2.98 -17.91
CA PHE A 40 3.07 -1.70 -18.59
C PHE A 40 3.52 -0.65 -17.58
N VAL A 41 4.62 0.05 -17.90
CA VAL A 41 5.19 1.12 -17.07
C VAL A 41 5.11 2.38 -17.90
N THR A 42 4.39 3.39 -17.41
CA THR A 42 4.23 4.69 -18.09
C THR A 42 4.75 5.83 -17.20
N ALA A 43 5.43 6.76 -17.83
CA ALA A 43 5.87 8.06 -17.36
C ALA A 43 5.51 9.15 -18.39
N ASP A 44 4.70 8.81 -19.41
CA ASP A 44 4.19 9.78 -20.37
C ASP A 44 3.33 10.80 -19.62
N PRO A 45 3.69 12.10 -19.64
CA PRO A 45 2.92 13.12 -18.95
C PRO A 45 1.46 13.14 -19.37
N ALA A 46 1.11 12.83 -20.62
CA ALA A 46 -0.28 12.83 -21.08
C ALA A 46 -1.08 11.63 -20.58
N THR A 47 -0.48 10.43 -20.51
CA THR A 47 -1.10 9.21 -19.95
C THR A 47 -1.17 9.27 -18.43
N VAL A 48 -0.09 9.71 -17.77
CA VAL A 48 -0.07 10.01 -16.34
C VAL A 48 -1.11 11.09 -16.05
N GLN A 49 -1.13 12.20 -16.80
CA GLN A 49 -2.17 13.21 -16.70
C GLN A 49 -3.54 12.65 -17.04
N HIS A 50 -3.74 11.74 -17.98
CA HIS A 50 -5.05 11.13 -18.23
C HIS A 50 -5.54 10.31 -17.03
N VAL A 51 -4.67 9.45 -16.47
CA VAL A 51 -4.91 8.69 -15.23
C VAL A 51 -5.17 9.61 -14.04
N PHE A 52 -4.49 10.76 -13.99
CA PHE A 52 -4.55 11.75 -12.91
C PHE A 52 -5.29 13.07 -13.25
N THR A 53 -6.07 13.19 -14.33
CA THR A 53 -6.87 14.42 -14.65
C THR A 53 -8.19 14.09 -15.33
N ALA A 54 -8.20 13.26 -16.40
CA ALA A 54 -9.44 12.86 -17.07
C ALA A 54 -10.29 11.91 -16.22
N ASN A 55 -9.65 10.95 -15.53
CA ASN A 55 -10.28 10.07 -14.52
C ASN A 55 -9.88 10.44 -13.09
N PHE A 56 -9.55 11.71 -12.83
CA PHE A 56 -9.08 12.16 -11.52
C PHE A 56 -10.16 12.20 -10.45
N ALA A 57 -11.45 12.27 -10.81
CA ALA A 57 -12.52 12.04 -9.84
C ALA A 57 -12.38 10.67 -9.14
N ASN A 58 -11.72 9.69 -9.80
CA ASN A 58 -11.35 8.41 -9.23
C ASN A 58 -10.03 8.43 -8.44
N TYR A 59 -9.23 9.51 -8.27
CA TYR A 59 -7.84 9.34 -7.78
C TYR A 59 -7.15 10.39 -6.88
N PRO A 60 -7.81 11.44 -6.39
CA PRO A 60 -7.45 11.87 -5.05
C PRO A 60 -8.71 12.09 -4.25
N LYS A 61 -8.88 11.23 -3.26
CA LYS A 61 -9.48 11.72 -2.05
C LYS A 61 -8.56 12.81 -1.51
N GLY A 62 -9.10 13.98 -1.22
CA GLY A 62 -8.31 15.14 -0.80
C GLY A 62 -7.39 14.81 0.38
N GLU A 63 -6.34 15.61 0.58
CA GLU A 63 -5.42 15.48 1.71
C GLU A 63 -6.18 15.32 3.04
N ASP A 64 -7.33 15.99 3.16
CA ASP A 64 -8.24 15.90 4.30
C ASP A 64 -8.84 14.51 4.52
N TYR A 65 -9.22 13.79 3.45
CA TYR A 65 -9.75 12.43 3.56
C TYR A 65 -8.66 11.46 4.01
N VAL A 66 -7.47 11.56 3.40
CA VAL A 66 -6.33 10.71 3.74
C VAL A 66 -5.89 10.98 5.18
N ALA A 67 -5.81 12.26 5.56
CA ALA A 67 -5.51 12.68 6.92
C ALA A 67 -6.55 12.14 7.91
N ARG A 68 -7.86 12.24 7.58
CA ARG A 68 -8.94 11.74 8.43
C ARG A 68 -8.90 10.22 8.59
N CYS A 69 -8.76 9.46 7.50
CA CYS A 69 -8.67 7.99 7.58
C CYS A 69 -7.45 7.55 8.39
N SER A 70 -6.29 8.20 8.16
CA SER A 70 -5.07 7.91 8.89
C SER A 70 -5.22 8.24 10.38
N ARG A 71 -5.82 9.39 10.70
CA ARG A 71 -6.11 9.82 12.07
C ARG A 71 -7.02 8.84 12.78
N GLU A 72 -8.19 8.54 12.22
CA GLU A 72 -9.17 7.62 12.80
C GLU A 72 -8.51 6.27 13.13
N LYS A 73 -7.63 5.78 12.24
CA LYS A 73 -6.95 4.50 12.47
C LYS A 73 -5.85 4.57 13.52
N VAL A 74 -5.11 5.68 13.58
CA VAL A 74 -4.11 5.91 14.63
C VAL A 74 -4.77 6.01 16.00
N GLU A 75 -5.87 6.74 16.12
CA GLU A 75 -6.62 6.93 17.36
C GLU A 75 -7.32 5.67 17.85
N SER A 76 -8.03 4.96 16.97
CA SER A 76 -8.82 3.79 17.36
C SER A 76 -8.02 2.49 17.43
N GLY A 77 -6.92 2.40 16.69
CA GLY A 77 -6.13 1.17 16.53
C GLY A 77 -4.72 1.26 17.12
N LEU A 78 -3.88 2.14 16.56
CA LEU A 78 -2.45 2.16 16.87
C LEU A 78 -2.17 2.59 18.32
N LEU A 79 -2.73 3.71 18.74
CA LEU A 79 -2.45 4.30 20.04
C LEU A 79 -2.94 3.43 21.22
N PRO A 80 -4.17 2.86 21.19
CA PRO A 80 -4.59 1.91 22.21
C PRO A 80 -3.72 0.65 22.26
N LEU A 81 -3.29 0.14 21.09
CA LEU A 81 -2.43 -1.04 21.01
C LEU A 81 -1.06 -0.79 21.66
N LEU A 82 -0.43 0.35 21.34
CA LEU A 82 0.85 0.74 21.92
C LEU A 82 0.73 1.07 23.42
N GLY A 83 -0.34 1.77 23.82
CA GLY A 83 -0.60 2.12 25.23
C GLY A 83 -0.71 0.89 26.12
N ARG A 84 -1.52 -0.10 25.71
CA ARG A 84 -1.65 -1.37 26.48
C ARG A 84 -0.33 -2.12 26.62
N ALA A 85 0.49 -2.15 25.57
CA ALA A 85 1.78 -2.83 25.65
C ALA A 85 2.79 -2.06 26.50
N ALA A 86 2.75 -0.74 26.48
CA ALA A 86 3.54 0.08 27.39
C ALA A 86 3.14 -0.17 28.86
N ASP A 87 1.84 -0.23 29.15
CA ASP A 87 1.31 -0.51 30.50
C ASP A 87 1.65 -1.93 30.98
N ALA A 88 1.62 -2.91 30.08
CA ALA A 88 1.95 -4.30 30.37
C ALA A 88 3.47 -4.59 30.40
N GLY A 89 4.29 -3.70 29.81
CA GLY A 89 5.72 -3.95 29.60
C GLY A 89 6.02 -4.98 28.50
N ASP A 90 5.09 -5.17 27.56
CA ASP A 90 5.21 -6.16 26.48
C ASP A 90 6.08 -5.64 25.31
N CYS A 91 6.83 -6.54 24.68
CA CYS A 91 7.51 -6.24 23.43
C CYS A 91 6.58 -6.43 22.22
N ILE A 92 6.53 -5.42 21.35
CA ILE A 92 5.77 -5.47 20.10
C ILE A 92 6.73 -5.36 18.91
N ASP A 93 6.47 -6.16 17.88
CA ASP A 93 7.08 -5.98 16.57
C ASP A 93 6.43 -4.82 15.82
N LEU A 94 7.12 -3.67 15.78
CA LEU A 94 6.64 -2.48 15.08
C LEU A 94 6.54 -2.69 13.57
N GLN A 95 7.30 -3.62 12.98
CA GLN A 95 7.18 -3.90 11.55
C GLN A 95 5.83 -4.54 11.23
N ASP A 96 5.43 -5.56 11.98
CA ASP A 96 4.10 -6.19 11.84
C ASP A 96 2.98 -5.16 12.09
N VAL A 97 3.13 -4.32 13.11
CA VAL A 97 2.16 -3.25 13.41
C VAL A 97 2.02 -2.25 12.26
N PHE A 98 3.12 -1.75 11.70
CA PHE A 98 3.05 -0.78 10.61
C PHE A 98 2.53 -1.39 9.31
N LEU A 99 2.86 -2.66 9.01
CA LEU A 99 2.27 -3.36 7.86
C LEU A 99 0.76 -3.55 8.01
N ARG A 100 0.26 -3.78 9.23
CA ARG A 100 -1.19 -3.85 9.50
C ARG A 100 -1.86 -2.49 9.42
N LEU A 101 -1.22 -1.46 9.96
CA LEU A 101 -1.71 -0.09 9.89
C LEU A 101 -1.86 0.36 8.43
N THR A 102 -0.83 0.18 7.61
CA THR A 102 -0.85 0.62 6.21
C THR A 102 -1.83 -0.22 5.40
N PHE A 103 -1.95 -1.52 5.69
CA PHE A 103 -2.97 -2.36 5.09
C PHE A 103 -4.39 -1.88 5.37
N ASP A 104 -4.73 -1.61 6.64
CA ASP A 104 -6.05 -1.12 7.03
C ASP A 104 -6.34 0.25 6.40
N THR A 105 -5.37 1.18 6.44
CA THR A 105 -5.51 2.52 5.84
C THR A 105 -5.68 2.43 4.33
N THR A 106 -4.85 1.67 3.61
CA THR A 106 -4.96 1.50 2.16
C THR A 106 -6.28 0.83 1.76
N THR A 107 -6.72 -0.19 2.50
CA THR A 107 -8.01 -0.86 2.21
C THR A 107 -9.18 0.09 2.43
N ARG A 108 -9.14 0.92 3.49
CA ARG A 108 -10.14 1.96 3.73
C ARG A 108 -10.13 3.04 2.63
N LEU A 109 -8.95 3.45 2.17
CA LEU A 109 -8.82 4.41 1.08
C LEU A 109 -9.40 3.86 -0.24
N VAL A 110 -9.10 2.60 -0.58
CA VAL A 110 -9.48 2.00 -1.87
C VAL A 110 -10.93 1.52 -1.87
N PHE A 111 -11.34 0.81 -0.82
CA PHE A 111 -12.63 0.13 -0.74
C PHE A 111 -13.63 0.79 0.19
N GLY A 112 -13.23 1.77 1.01
CA GLY A 112 -14.10 2.34 2.03
C GLY A 112 -14.36 1.40 3.22
N VAL A 113 -13.70 0.23 3.25
CA VAL A 113 -13.87 -0.80 4.27
C VAL A 113 -12.60 -0.89 5.12
N ASP A 114 -12.75 -0.90 6.44
CA ASP A 114 -11.65 -1.17 7.37
C ASP A 114 -11.64 -2.67 7.72
N PRO A 115 -10.61 -3.43 7.32
CA PRO A 115 -10.54 -4.87 7.60
C PRO A 115 -10.17 -5.19 9.06
N GLY A 116 -9.77 -4.19 9.86
CA GLY A 116 -9.56 -4.36 11.30
C GLY A 116 -8.34 -5.21 11.66
N CYS A 117 -7.31 -5.25 10.81
CA CYS A 117 -6.09 -6.03 11.03
C CYS A 117 -5.26 -5.52 12.21
N LEU A 118 -5.35 -4.22 12.48
CA LEU A 118 -4.79 -3.52 13.63
C LEU A 118 -5.84 -3.42 14.75
N SER A 119 -6.24 -4.56 15.31
CA SER A 119 -7.18 -4.67 16.43
C SER A 119 -6.56 -5.41 17.62
N ALA A 120 -7.20 -5.27 18.79
CA ALA A 120 -6.77 -5.92 20.03
C ALA A 120 -6.64 -7.45 19.84
N GLY A 121 -5.40 -7.97 19.94
CA GLY A 121 -5.09 -9.39 19.76
C GLY A 121 -4.34 -9.72 18.47
N LEU A 122 -4.07 -8.74 17.61
CA LEU A 122 -3.26 -8.88 16.38
C LEU A 122 -3.66 -10.12 15.56
N PRO A 123 -4.95 -10.25 15.15
CA PRO A 123 -5.43 -11.45 14.48
C PRO A 123 -4.58 -11.76 13.25
N THR A 124 -4.21 -13.03 13.04
CA THR A 124 -3.44 -13.40 11.85
C THR A 124 -4.28 -13.13 10.61
N VAL A 125 -3.90 -12.10 9.86
CA VAL A 125 -4.60 -11.73 8.64
C VAL A 125 -4.18 -12.72 7.56
N ARG A 126 -5.09 -13.63 7.20
CA ARG A 126 -4.83 -14.60 6.12
C ARG A 126 -4.41 -13.90 4.82
N PHE A 127 -4.95 -12.70 4.57
CA PHE A 127 -4.58 -11.85 3.45
C PHE A 127 -3.13 -11.37 3.51
N ALA A 128 -2.69 -10.77 4.63
CA ALA A 128 -1.30 -10.27 4.77
C ALA A 128 -0.28 -11.40 4.55
N LYS A 129 -0.52 -12.57 5.14
CA LYS A 129 0.33 -13.74 4.93
C LYS A 129 0.31 -14.22 3.47
N ALA A 130 -0.85 -14.22 2.82
CA ALA A 130 -0.96 -14.56 1.41
C ALA A 130 -0.19 -13.57 0.52
N MET A 131 -0.21 -12.27 0.85
CA MET A 131 0.58 -11.26 0.14
C MET A 131 2.08 -11.51 0.30
N ASP A 132 2.55 -11.80 1.51
CA ASP A 132 3.97 -12.12 1.76
C ASP A 132 4.41 -13.39 1.02
N ASP A 133 3.59 -14.45 1.06
CA ASP A 133 3.83 -15.69 0.31
C ASP A 133 3.83 -15.45 -1.21
N ALA A 134 2.93 -14.59 -1.72
CA ALA A 134 2.85 -14.24 -3.13
C ALA A 134 4.07 -13.43 -3.58
N MET A 135 4.47 -12.40 -2.82
CA MET A 135 5.64 -11.59 -3.11
C MET A 135 6.92 -12.43 -3.10
N ALA A 136 7.12 -13.26 -2.07
CA ALA A 136 8.28 -14.15 -1.99
C ALA A 136 8.35 -15.11 -3.19
N ALA A 137 7.20 -15.66 -3.61
CA ALA A 137 7.14 -16.51 -4.79
C ALA A 137 7.41 -15.73 -6.09
N LEU A 138 6.93 -14.49 -6.22
CA LEU A 138 7.25 -13.63 -7.36
C LEU A 138 8.75 -13.33 -7.45
N PHE A 139 9.42 -13.02 -6.34
CA PHE A 139 10.88 -12.85 -6.30
C PHE A 139 11.61 -14.10 -6.78
N LEU A 140 11.22 -15.28 -6.29
CA LEU A 140 11.78 -16.57 -6.72
C LEU A 140 11.49 -16.86 -8.20
N ARG A 141 10.33 -16.45 -8.72
CA ARG A 141 9.98 -16.59 -10.13
C ARG A 141 10.92 -15.81 -11.04
N HIS A 142 11.48 -14.71 -10.56
CA HIS A 142 12.43 -13.89 -11.31
C HIS A 142 13.86 -14.46 -11.29
N THR A 143 14.22 -15.30 -10.32
CA THR A 143 15.55 -15.91 -10.21
C THR A 143 15.61 -17.34 -10.76
N VAL A 144 14.48 -18.06 -10.77
CA VAL A 144 14.41 -19.47 -11.17
C VAL A 144 14.10 -19.61 -12.67
N PRO A 145 14.88 -20.40 -13.43
CA PRO A 145 14.59 -20.73 -14.83
C PRO A 145 13.16 -21.28 -15.03
N ALA A 146 12.51 -20.86 -16.12
CA ALA A 146 11.11 -21.18 -16.41
C ALA A 146 10.81 -22.70 -16.48
N ALA A 147 11.78 -23.52 -16.89
CA ALA A 147 11.62 -24.97 -16.91
C ALA A 147 11.44 -25.56 -15.50
N TRP A 148 12.22 -25.08 -14.52
CA TRP A 148 12.08 -25.47 -13.13
C TRP A 148 10.78 -24.93 -12.51
N TRP A 149 10.38 -23.71 -12.86
CA TRP A 149 9.09 -23.17 -12.42
C TRP A 149 7.91 -23.98 -12.94
N LYS A 150 7.93 -24.37 -14.22
CA LYS A 150 6.91 -25.24 -14.82
C LYS A 150 6.90 -26.64 -14.21
N ALA A 151 8.07 -27.20 -13.90
CA ALA A 151 8.16 -28.48 -13.21
C ALA A 151 7.55 -28.41 -11.80
N MET A 152 7.84 -27.35 -11.05
CA MET A 152 7.23 -27.10 -9.73
C MET A 152 5.71 -26.93 -9.81
N ARG A 153 5.22 -26.22 -10.84
CA ARG A 153 3.78 -26.10 -11.14
C ARG A 153 3.13 -27.45 -11.45
N LEU A 154 3.75 -28.26 -12.32
CA LEU A 154 3.22 -29.57 -12.71
C LEU A 154 3.17 -30.52 -11.50
N LEU A 155 4.20 -30.48 -10.65
CA LEU A 155 4.31 -31.30 -9.45
C LEU A 155 3.48 -30.75 -8.27
N GLY A 156 2.94 -29.53 -8.38
CA GLY A 156 2.18 -28.88 -7.31
C GLY A 156 2.98 -28.70 -6.03
N VAL A 157 4.27 -28.39 -6.12
CA VAL A 157 5.19 -28.27 -4.97
C VAL A 157 5.96 -26.94 -4.98
N GLY A 158 6.49 -26.58 -3.81
CA GLY A 158 7.38 -25.43 -3.68
C GLY A 158 6.67 -24.07 -3.72
N PRO A 159 7.39 -23.00 -4.08
CA PRO A 159 6.88 -21.62 -4.09
C PRO A 159 5.67 -21.42 -4.99
N GLU A 160 5.52 -22.22 -6.06
CA GLU A 160 4.38 -22.11 -6.97
C GLU A 160 3.06 -22.54 -6.30
N LYS A 161 3.07 -23.64 -5.53
CA LYS A 161 1.91 -24.06 -4.73
C LYS A 161 1.50 -22.97 -3.74
N LYS A 162 2.48 -22.35 -3.08
CA LYS A 162 2.24 -21.25 -2.14
C LYS A 162 1.62 -20.05 -2.84
N LEU A 163 2.14 -19.67 -4.01
CA LEU A 163 1.59 -18.59 -4.83
C LEU A 163 0.15 -18.89 -5.24
N ALA A 164 -0.14 -20.11 -5.71
CA ALA A 164 -1.49 -20.50 -6.10
C ALA A 164 -2.47 -20.42 -4.91
N ALA A 165 -2.07 -20.93 -3.74
CA ALA A 165 -2.87 -20.82 -2.52
C ALA A 165 -3.05 -19.36 -2.06
N ALA A 166 -2.01 -18.53 -2.18
CA ALA A 166 -2.06 -17.11 -1.87
C ALA A 166 -3.02 -16.36 -2.79
N CYS A 167 -2.98 -16.59 -4.11
CA CYS A 167 -3.91 -15.99 -5.07
C CYS A 167 -5.37 -16.30 -4.70
N VAL A 168 -5.68 -17.54 -4.31
CA VAL A 168 -7.05 -17.90 -3.87
C VAL A 168 -7.50 -17.10 -2.65
N VAL A 169 -6.60 -16.86 -1.69
CA VAL A 169 -6.92 -16.06 -0.49
C VAL A 169 -7.11 -14.59 -0.83
N ILE A 170 -6.27 -14.05 -1.71
CA ILE A 170 -6.34 -12.65 -2.19
C ILE A 170 -7.63 -12.44 -2.99
N ASP A 171 -7.90 -13.30 -3.98
CA ASP A 171 -9.08 -13.22 -4.82
C ASP A 171 -10.37 -13.27 -3.99
N ARG A 172 -10.44 -14.18 -3.01
CA ARG A 172 -11.58 -14.27 -2.10
C ARG A 172 -11.78 -13.01 -1.28
N PHE A 173 -10.72 -12.46 -0.70
CA PHE A 173 -10.80 -11.25 0.12
C PHE A 173 -11.30 -10.05 -0.71
N ILE A 174 -10.77 -9.89 -1.93
CA ILE A 174 -11.20 -8.82 -2.84
C ILE A 174 -12.67 -9.01 -3.21
N ALA A 175 -13.08 -10.23 -3.58
CA ALA A 175 -14.46 -10.53 -3.94
C ALA A 175 -15.43 -10.26 -2.78
N GLU A 176 -15.08 -10.66 -1.56
CA GLU A 176 -15.85 -10.38 -0.34
C GLU A 176 -15.98 -8.86 -0.11
N THR A 177 -14.87 -8.12 -0.19
CA THR A 177 -14.85 -6.66 0.02
C THR A 177 -15.68 -5.92 -1.04
N VAL A 178 -15.56 -6.31 -2.31
CA VAL A 178 -16.35 -5.75 -3.42
C VAL A 178 -17.84 -6.05 -3.23
N ALA A 179 -18.18 -7.27 -2.80
CA ALA A 179 -19.57 -7.68 -2.57
C ALA A 179 -20.21 -6.97 -1.38
N GLU A 180 -19.48 -6.80 -0.27
CA GLU A 180 -19.95 -6.03 0.88
C GLU A 180 -20.24 -4.58 0.52
N LYS A 181 -19.37 -3.99 -0.31
CA LYS A 181 -19.55 -2.63 -0.77
C LYS A 181 -20.72 -2.46 -1.74
N LYS A 182 -20.89 -3.38 -2.70
CA LYS A 182 -22.08 -3.42 -3.57
C LYS A 182 -23.36 -3.39 -2.75
N LYS A 183 -23.44 -4.20 -1.69
CA LYS A 183 -24.59 -4.23 -0.77
C LYS A 183 -24.76 -2.95 0.04
N ALA A 184 -23.67 -2.28 0.41
CA ALA A 184 -23.71 -1.00 1.12
C ALA A 184 -24.18 0.14 0.21
N HIS A 185 -23.79 0.11 -1.07
CA HIS A 185 -24.22 1.05 -2.11
C HIS A 185 -25.71 0.92 -2.43
N GLU A 186 -26.22 -0.32 -2.58
CA GLU A 186 -27.66 -0.58 -2.81
C GLU A 186 -28.57 -0.14 -1.64
N LYS A 187 -28.03 0.01 -0.43
CA LYS A 187 -28.80 0.37 0.78
C LYS A 187 -28.80 1.87 1.10
N ARG A 188 -27.96 2.67 0.45
CA ARG A 188 -27.86 4.11 0.73
C ARG A 188 -28.51 4.90 -0.42
N GLU A 189 -29.81 5.17 -0.28
CA GLU A 189 -30.42 6.29 -1.00
C GLU A 189 -29.93 7.60 -0.37
N SER A 190 -29.20 8.42 -1.16
CA SER A 190 -29.09 9.87 -0.97
C SER A 190 -28.60 10.39 0.39
N ASP A 191 -27.39 10.04 0.83
CA ASP A 191 -26.65 10.89 1.76
C ASP A 191 -25.28 11.26 1.15
N GLU A 192 -24.97 12.56 1.16
CA GLU A 192 -23.70 13.14 0.75
C GLU A 192 -22.54 12.47 1.51
N GLN A 193 -21.91 11.44 0.93
CA GLN A 193 -20.84 10.74 1.62
C GLN A 193 -19.75 10.28 0.65
N GLU A 194 -18.64 11.02 0.69
CA GLU A 194 -17.28 10.70 0.20
C GLU A 194 -17.18 9.49 -0.73
N SER A 195 -17.18 9.77 -2.03
CA SER A 195 -16.91 8.78 -3.07
C SER A 195 -15.53 8.16 -2.88
N ASP A 196 -15.48 6.83 -2.84
CA ASP A 196 -14.26 6.06 -2.76
C ASP A 196 -13.91 5.42 -4.10
N LEU A 197 -12.64 4.99 -4.28
CA LEU A 197 -12.13 4.62 -5.60
C LEU A 197 -13.04 3.58 -6.31
N LEU A 198 -13.57 2.63 -5.54
CA LEU A 198 -14.50 1.63 -6.07
C LEU A 198 -15.89 2.22 -6.41
N SER A 199 -16.45 3.12 -5.59
CA SER A 199 -17.78 3.69 -5.86
C SER A 199 -17.72 4.61 -7.07
N ALA A 200 -16.69 5.44 -7.16
CA ALA A 200 -16.43 6.30 -8.31
C ALA A 200 -16.25 5.47 -9.61
N TYR A 201 -15.56 4.33 -9.53
CA TYR A 201 -15.45 3.38 -10.65
C TYR A 201 -16.78 2.70 -11.01
N MET A 202 -17.63 2.41 -10.03
CA MET A 202 -18.94 1.79 -10.25
C MET A 202 -19.94 2.78 -10.87
N GLU A 203 -19.90 4.06 -10.48
CA GLU A 203 -20.71 5.16 -11.04
C GLU A 203 -20.33 5.47 -12.49
N GLU A 204 -19.04 5.50 -12.83
CA GLU A 204 -18.55 5.72 -14.21
C GLU A 204 -19.06 4.63 -15.17
N LYS A 205 -19.38 3.45 -14.63
CA LYS A 205 -19.70 2.26 -15.40
C LYS A 205 -21.16 2.06 -15.76
N GLU A 206 -22.08 2.73 -15.08
CA GLU A 206 -23.49 2.74 -15.52
C GLU A 206 -23.64 3.31 -16.94
N HIS A 207 -22.60 3.98 -17.46
CA HIS A 207 -22.54 4.57 -18.79
C HIS A 207 -21.82 3.75 -19.87
N ASP A 208 -21.13 2.64 -19.55
CA ASP A 208 -20.33 1.87 -20.53
C ASP A 208 -20.75 0.39 -20.63
N SER A 209 -20.69 -0.16 -21.84
CA SER A 209 -21.28 -1.46 -22.22
C SER A 209 -20.30 -2.65 -22.13
N SER A 210 -19.34 -2.61 -21.20
CA SER A 210 -18.37 -3.68 -21.03
C SER A 210 -18.97 -4.92 -20.36
N SER A 211 -18.34 -6.08 -20.54
CA SER A 211 -18.81 -7.34 -19.97
C SER A 211 -18.55 -7.39 -18.46
N ALA A 212 -19.54 -7.78 -17.66
CA ALA A 212 -19.44 -7.83 -16.19
C ALA A 212 -18.25 -8.65 -15.67
N SER A 213 -17.75 -9.62 -16.44
CA SER A 213 -16.57 -10.42 -16.08
C SER A 213 -15.24 -9.69 -16.27
N ASP A 214 -15.10 -8.84 -17.30
CA ASP A 214 -13.88 -8.04 -17.49
C ASP A 214 -13.77 -6.96 -16.41
N ASP A 215 -14.92 -6.49 -15.95
CA ASP A 215 -15.07 -5.46 -14.94
C ASP A 215 -14.61 -5.92 -13.56
N GLU A 216 -15.05 -7.10 -13.14
CA GLU A 216 -14.65 -7.71 -11.89
C GLU A 216 -13.15 -8.03 -11.88
N ARG A 217 -12.62 -8.49 -13.03
CA ARG A 217 -11.19 -8.75 -13.21
C ARG A 217 -10.37 -7.46 -13.11
N PHE A 218 -10.77 -6.41 -13.81
CA PHE A 218 -10.09 -5.11 -13.78
C PHE A 218 -10.11 -4.52 -12.37
N LEU A 219 -11.26 -4.57 -11.71
CA LEU A 219 -11.43 -4.05 -10.36
C LEU A 219 -10.53 -4.79 -9.37
N ARG A 220 -10.46 -6.11 -9.49
CA ARG A 220 -9.59 -6.95 -8.68
C ARG A 220 -8.10 -6.66 -8.92
N ASP A 221 -7.69 -6.54 -10.18
CA ASP A 221 -6.30 -6.28 -10.52
C ASP A 221 -5.88 -4.87 -10.05
N THR A 222 -6.77 -3.89 -10.18
CA THR A 222 -6.59 -2.53 -9.68
C THR A 222 -6.48 -2.51 -8.15
N ALA A 223 -7.45 -3.12 -7.46
CA ALA A 223 -7.44 -3.34 -6.03
C ALA A 223 -6.11 -3.91 -5.52
N MET A 224 -5.66 -5.00 -6.13
CA MET A 224 -4.42 -5.67 -5.77
C MET A 224 -3.21 -4.74 -5.95
N ASN A 225 -3.19 -3.96 -7.04
CA ASN A 225 -2.12 -3.00 -7.31
C ASN A 225 -2.02 -1.93 -6.20
N PHE A 226 -3.15 -1.37 -5.76
CA PHE A 226 -3.14 -0.38 -4.68
C PHE A 226 -2.76 -0.97 -3.33
N MET A 227 -3.25 -2.17 -3.01
CA MET A 227 -2.91 -2.85 -1.76
C MET A 227 -1.41 -3.16 -1.67
N LEU A 228 -0.80 -3.62 -2.77
CA LEU A 228 0.66 -3.83 -2.85
C LEU A 228 1.41 -2.51 -2.70
N ALA A 229 0.99 -1.47 -3.43
CA ALA A 229 1.67 -0.18 -3.41
C ALA A 229 1.64 0.48 -2.02
N GLY A 230 0.50 0.46 -1.34
CA GLY A 230 0.30 1.17 -0.07
C GLY A 230 0.77 0.41 1.18
N ARG A 231 0.63 -0.93 1.22
CA ARG A 231 0.97 -1.72 2.40
C ARG A 231 2.48 -1.74 2.65
N ASP A 232 3.22 -2.30 1.69
CA ASP A 232 4.59 -2.76 1.93
C ASP A 232 5.59 -1.61 1.91
N THR A 233 5.38 -0.63 1.03
CA THR A 233 6.27 0.53 0.88
C THR A 233 6.19 1.45 2.10
N THR A 234 4.99 1.88 2.48
CA THR A 234 4.76 2.76 3.63
C THR A 234 5.05 2.04 4.94
N GLY A 235 4.67 0.76 5.07
CA GLY A 235 4.89 -0.01 6.30
C GLY A 235 6.38 -0.21 6.59
N SER A 236 7.16 -0.54 5.56
CA SER A 236 8.63 -0.64 5.68
C SER A 236 9.26 0.73 5.94
N GLY A 237 8.80 1.79 5.28
CA GLY A 237 9.29 3.16 5.50
C GLY A 237 9.12 3.64 6.95
N LEU A 238 7.95 3.38 7.55
CA LEU A 238 7.69 3.67 8.96
C LEU A 238 8.58 2.82 9.88
N SER A 239 8.74 1.53 9.58
CA SER A 239 9.60 0.63 10.37
C SER A 239 11.04 1.14 10.43
N TRP A 240 11.61 1.54 9.30
CA TRP A 240 12.96 2.13 9.23
C TRP A 240 13.06 3.47 9.95
N PHE A 241 12.03 4.31 9.81
CA PHE A 241 11.99 5.60 10.48
C PHE A 241 12.02 5.46 12.01
N PHE A 242 11.14 4.63 12.59
CA PHE A 242 11.12 4.41 14.04
C PHE A 242 12.38 3.68 14.54
N TRP A 243 12.95 2.79 13.73
CA TRP A 243 14.24 2.19 14.04
C TRP A 243 15.35 3.26 14.12
N LEU A 244 15.41 4.19 13.16
CA LEU A 244 16.36 5.31 13.18
C LEU A 244 16.16 6.22 14.40
N LEU A 245 14.91 6.52 14.77
CA LEU A 245 14.62 7.31 15.97
C LEU A 245 15.14 6.63 17.23
N SER A 246 14.91 5.31 17.37
CA SER A 246 15.42 4.54 18.52
C SER A 246 16.95 4.57 18.66
N LYS A 247 17.67 4.80 17.56
CA LYS A 247 19.13 4.93 17.54
C LYS A 247 19.63 6.36 17.69
N ASN A 248 18.75 7.36 17.56
CA ASN A 248 19.11 8.77 17.56
C ASN A 248 18.22 9.59 18.52
N PRO A 249 18.41 9.47 19.85
CA PRO A 249 17.57 10.18 20.84
C PRO A 249 17.55 11.70 20.68
N ARG A 250 18.63 12.30 20.15
CA ARG A 250 18.71 13.74 19.87
C ARG A 250 17.75 14.19 18.76
N VAL A 251 17.49 13.32 17.78
CA VAL A 251 16.55 13.60 16.69
C VAL A 251 15.12 13.45 17.20
N GLU A 252 14.86 12.40 17.98
CA GLU A 252 13.59 12.21 18.68
C GLU A 252 13.24 13.42 19.55
N GLU A 253 14.17 13.89 20.38
CA GLU A 253 13.95 15.05 21.25
C GLU A 253 13.58 16.31 20.46
N LYS A 254 14.26 16.56 19.33
CA LYS A 254 13.95 17.70 18.46
C LYS A 254 12.58 17.58 17.79
N ILE A 255 12.19 16.36 17.38
CA ILE A 255 10.85 16.10 16.85
C ILE A 255 9.80 16.37 17.94
N LEU A 256 10.02 15.89 19.17
CA LEU A 256 9.11 16.15 20.29
C LEU A 256 9.02 17.64 20.64
N GLN A 257 10.14 18.37 20.57
CA GLN A 257 10.15 19.83 20.74
C GLN A 257 9.32 20.52 19.65
N GLU A 258 9.47 20.11 18.38
CA GLU A 258 8.68 20.64 17.26
C GLU A 258 7.18 20.30 17.40
N LEU A 259 6.83 19.09 17.84
CA LEU A 259 5.43 18.72 18.08
C LEU A 259 4.79 19.59 19.17
N ASN A 260 5.53 19.83 20.27
CA ASN A 260 5.06 20.63 21.39
C ASN A 260 4.88 22.12 21.07
N THR A 261 5.57 22.67 20.07
CA THR A 261 5.37 24.09 19.67
C THR A 261 4.11 24.30 18.85
N ILE A 262 3.64 23.28 18.13
CA ILE A 262 2.44 23.35 17.29
C ILE A 262 1.19 22.96 18.07
N SER A 263 1.29 21.93 18.92
CA SER A 263 0.19 21.51 19.79
C SER A 263 0.75 21.20 21.17
N ALA A 264 0.29 21.95 22.18
CA ALA A 264 0.55 21.61 23.57
C ALA A 264 -0.54 20.62 24.01
N PRO A 265 -0.27 19.30 24.08
CA PRO A 265 -1.27 18.36 24.55
C PRO A 265 -1.73 18.75 25.95
N ARG A 266 -3.05 18.70 26.19
CA ARG A 266 -3.56 18.64 27.57
C ARG A 266 -2.97 17.38 28.20
N LYS A 267 -2.45 17.50 29.42
CA LYS A 267 -1.78 16.41 30.15
C LYS A 267 -2.62 15.11 30.07
N GLY A 268 -2.11 14.10 29.36
CA GLY A 268 -2.73 12.77 29.25
C GLY A 268 -3.61 12.54 28.02
N GLU A 269 -3.85 13.55 27.17
CA GLU A 269 -4.52 13.38 25.88
C GLU A 269 -3.49 13.25 24.75
N LEU A 270 -3.71 12.29 23.86
CA LEU A 270 -2.92 12.14 22.64
C LEU A 270 -3.15 13.35 21.73
N ALA A 271 -2.07 14.05 21.39
CA ALA A 271 -2.14 15.18 20.47
C ALA A 271 -2.51 14.68 19.06
N VAL A 272 -3.62 15.18 18.54
CA VAL A 272 -4.11 14.86 17.20
C VAL A 272 -3.89 16.08 16.31
N PHE A 273 -3.14 15.90 15.22
CA PHE A 273 -2.78 16.98 14.30
C PHE A 273 -3.71 17.02 13.08
N ASN A 274 -4.11 18.21 12.65
CA ASN A 274 -4.82 18.44 11.39
C ASN A 274 -3.87 18.69 10.20
N SER A 275 -4.41 18.69 8.98
CA SER A 275 -3.58 18.81 7.76
C SER A 275 -2.73 20.09 7.76
N GLU A 276 -3.30 21.21 8.21
CA GLU A 276 -2.59 22.49 8.32
C GLU A 276 -1.46 22.48 9.37
N GLU A 277 -1.65 21.75 10.48
CA GLU A 277 -0.64 21.56 11.53
C GLU A 277 0.46 20.62 11.06
N LEU A 278 0.13 19.55 10.33
CA LEU A 278 1.12 18.65 9.73
C LEU A 278 2.04 19.39 8.76
N GLY A 279 1.52 20.36 8.00
CA GLY A 279 2.32 21.21 7.12
C GLY A 279 3.37 22.07 7.83
N LYS A 280 3.28 22.25 9.16
CA LYS A 280 4.22 23.04 9.96
C LYS A 280 5.36 22.19 10.55
N LEU A 281 5.29 20.86 10.46
CA LEU A 281 6.26 19.92 11.03
C LEU A 281 7.48 19.72 10.11
N VAL A 282 8.27 20.77 9.94
CA VAL A 282 9.39 20.82 8.99
C VAL A 282 10.52 19.85 9.35
N TYR A 283 10.87 19.74 10.64
CA TYR A 283 11.93 18.86 11.12
C TYR A 283 11.51 17.39 11.06
N LEU A 284 10.28 17.06 11.43
CA LEU A 284 9.71 15.73 11.23
C LEU A 284 9.73 15.33 9.75
N HIS A 285 9.29 16.22 8.87
CA HIS A 285 9.32 15.99 7.43
C HIS A 285 10.76 15.75 6.93
N ALA A 286 11.73 16.55 7.39
CA ALA A 286 13.14 16.37 7.06
C ALA A 286 13.68 15.02 7.56
N ALA A 287 13.32 14.59 8.77
CA ALA A 287 13.74 13.31 9.34
C ALA A 287 13.13 12.12 8.57
N LEU A 288 11.87 12.22 8.14
CA LEU A 288 11.23 11.24 7.26
C LEU A 288 11.94 11.16 5.91
N CYS A 289 12.23 12.32 5.29
CA CYS A 289 12.99 12.38 4.04
C CYS A 289 14.39 11.77 4.17
N GLU A 290 15.07 11.99 5.29
CA GLU A 290 16.38 11.38 5.55
C GLU A 290 16.30 9.86 5.74
N SER A 291 15.27 9.37 6.44
CA SER A 291 14.99 7.93 6.54
C SER A 291 14.80 7.29 5.16
N LEU A 292 13.99 7.92 4.31
CA LEU A 292 13.80 7.49 2.93
C LEU A 292 15.11 7.57 2.13
N ARG A 293 15.92 8.61 2.29
CA ARG A 293 17.22 8.73 1.60
C ARG A 293 18.17 7.57 1.93
N LEU A 294 18.18 7.13 3.19
CA LEU A 294 19.04 6.05 3.68
C LEU A 294 18.54 4.67 3.23
N PHE A 295 17.24 4.39 3.37
CA PHE A 295 16.70 3.04 3.21
C PHE A 295 15.98 2.78 1.89
N ARG A 296 15.53 3.82 1.18
CA ARG A 296 14.97 3.66 -0.19
C ARG A 296 16.04 3.34 -1.24
N ARG A 297 17.33 3.45 -0.88
CA ARG A 297 18.47 3.07 -1.73
C ARG A 297 18.93 1.63 -1.57
N SER A 298 18.37 0.84 -0.65
CA SER A 298 18.88 -0.51 -0.32
C SER A 298 17.88 -1.66 -0.49
N THR A 299 16.79 -1.47 -1.23
CA THR A 299 15.84 -2.54 -1.63
C THR A 299 15.66 -2.52 -3.13
#